data_AF-H6Q6R6-F1
#
_entry.id   AF-H6Q6R6-F1
#
_cell.length_a   1.000
_cell.length_b   1.000
_cell.length_c   1.000
_cell.angle_alpha   90.00
_cell.angle_beta   90.00
_cell.angle_gamma   90.00
#
_symmetry.space_group_name_H-M   'P 1'
#
loop_
_entity.id
_entity.type
_entity.pdbx_description
1 polymer ?
#
loop_
_entity_poly.entity_id
_entity_poly.type
_entity_poly.pdbx_seq_one_letter_code
_entity_poly.pdbx_strand_id
1 'polypeptide(L)' 'MYRVYLNPKEGRVLVTKTKLFEDGWVLVTRHSTWDRAYRKALYIASKLDYVLEWYLEDQIQHVLQVFKN' A
#
# COMPACT_ATOMS: atom_id res chain seq x y z
N MET A 1 -11.64 2.92 -0.34
CA MET A 1 -10.89 3.11 -1.61
C MET A 1 -9.43 2.78 -1.35
N TYR A 2 -8.86 1.86 -2.11
CA TYR A 2 -7.44 1.49 -2.01
C TYR A 2 -6.62 2.33 -2.98
N ARG A 3 -5.42 2.70 -2.55
CA ARG A 3 -4.45 3.52 -3.29
C ARG A 3 -3.19 2.71 -3.49
N VAL A 4 -2.61 2.85 -4.69
CA VAL A 4 -1.30 2.29 -5.01
C VAL A 4 -0.34 3.47 -5.15
N TYR A 5 0.66 3.51 -4.29
CA TYR A 5 1.74 4.49 -4.32
C TYR A 5 3.02 3.83 -4.81
N LEU A 6 3.87 4.63 -5.45
CA LEU A 6 5.22 4.25 -5.89
C LEU A 6 6.21 5.21 -5.23
N ASN A 7 7.29 4.67 -4.68
CA ASN A 7 8.45 5.44 -4.25
C ASN A 7 9.67 4.98 -5.07
N PRO A 8 10.00 5.68 -6.17
CA PRO A 8 11.13 5.32 -7.02
C PRO A 8 12.48 5.48 -6.33
N LYS A 9 12.59 6.44 -5.39
CA LYS A 9 13.83 6.70 -4.65
C LYS A 9 14.20 5.52 -3.76
N GLU A 10 13.21 4.87 -3.17
CA GLU A 10 13.40 3.74 -2.26
C GLU A 10 13.14 2.37 -2.89
N GLY A 11 12.72 2.32 -4.15
CA GLY A 11 12.38 1.06 -4.82
C GLY A 11 11.18 0.34 -4.20
N ARG A 12 10.13 1.09 -3.82
CA ARG A 12 8.97 0.56 -3.08
C ARG A 12 7.66 0.82 -3.80
N VAL A 13 6.71 -0.09 -3.65
CA VAL A 13 5.31 0.05 -4.06
C VAL A 13 4.44 -0.21 -2.84
N LEU A 14 3.47 0.65 -2.56
CA LEU A 14 2.61 0.51 -1.39
C LEU A 14 1.13 0.44 -1.76
N VAL A 15 0.40 -0.49 -1.15
CA VAL A 15 -1.07 -0.53 -1.13
C VAL A 15 -1.61 -0.10 0.22
N THR A 16 -2.48 0.91 0.25
CA THR A 16 -3.10 1.42 1.49
C THR A 16 -4.47 2.06 1.26
N LYS A 17 -5.34 2.15 2.29
CA LYS A 17 -6.58 2.97 2.24
C LYS A 17 -6.30 4.42 2.68
N THR A 18 -5.16 4.69 3.30
CA THR A 18 -4.74 6.02 3.76
C THR A 18 -4.15 6.86 2.62
N LYS A 19 -4.35 8.18 2.68
CA LYS A 19 -3.66 9.12 1.79
C LYS A 19 -2.27 9.41 2.37
N LEU A 20 -1.23 9.25 1.56
CA LEU A 20 0.11 9.70 1.90
C LEU A 20 0.35 11.11 1.36
N PHE A 21 1.03 11.91 2.18
CA PHE A 21 1.48 13.28 1.87
C PHE A 21 3.01 13.43 2.01
N GLU A 22 3.70 12.33 2.30
CA GLU A 22 5.15 12.30 2.47
C GLU A 22 5.87 12.39 1.11
N ASP A 23 7.00 13.09 1.09
CA ASP A 23 7.84 13.25 -0.10
C ASP A 23 8.35 11.89 -0.63
N GLY A 24 8.43 11.78 -1.95
CA GLY A 24 8.90 10.58 -2.63
C GLY A 24 7.81 9.57 -2.98
N TRP A 25 6.63 9.64 -2.36
CA TRP A 25 5.49 8.80 -2.70
C TRP A 25 4.61 9.43 -3.78
N VAL A 26 4.50 8.77 -4.93
CA VAL A 26 3.64 9.18 -6.04
C VAL A 26 2.43 8.27 -6.13
N LEU A 27 1.22 8.85 -6.10
CA LEU A 27 -0.01 8.08 -6.31
C LEU A 27 -0.09 7.63 -7.77
N VAL A 28 -0.06 6.32 -8.00
CA VAL A 28 -0.14 5.73 -9.34
C VAL A 28 -1.59 5.49 -9.76
N THR A 29 -2.40 4.92 -8.87
CA THR A 29 -3.80 4.59 -9.19
C THR A 29 -4.64 4.36 -7.93
N ARG A 30 -5.97 4.28 -8.13
CA ARG A 30 -6.96 4.00 -7.10
C ARG A 30 -7.87 2.86 -7.54
N HIS A 31 -8.25 2.01 -6.61
CA HIS A 31 -9.19 0.91 -6.86
C HIS A 31 -10.23 0.81 -5.74
N SER A 32 -11.45 0.41 -6.13
CA SER A 32 -12.55 0.20 -5.19
C SER A 32 -12.34 -1.03 -4.29
N THR A 33 -11.64 -2.05 -4.79
CA THR A 33 -11.39 -3.32 -4.07
C THR A 33 -9.90 -3.53 -3.79
N TRP A 34 -9.61 -4.27 -2.73
CA TRP A 34 -8.25 -4.60 -2.31
C TRP A 34 -7.53 -5.45 -3.37
N ASP A 35 -8.18 -6.52 -3.84
CA ASP A 35 -7.61 -7.45 -4.84
C ASP A 35 -7.13 -6.71 -6.11
N ARG A 36 -7.91 -5.76 -6.63
CA ARG A 36 -7.52 -4.97 -7.80
C ARG A 36 -6.30 -4.08 -7.52
N ALA A 37 -6.25 -3.43 -6.36
CA ALA A 37 -5.08 -2.63 -5.97
C ALA A 37 -3.84 -3.49 -5.77
N TYR A 38 -3.98 -4.62 -5.07
CA TYR A 38 -2.89 -5.53 -4.79
C TYR A 38 -2.28 -6.11 -6.07
N ARG A 39 -3.11 -6.63 -7.00
CA ARG A 39 -2.63 -7.14 -8.29
C ARG A 39 -1.89 -6.07 -9.09
N LYS A 40 -2.40 -4.84 -9.09
CA LYS A 40 -1.75 -3.73 -9.81
C LYS A 40 -0.41 -3.36 -9.16
N ALA A 41 -0.35 -3.31 -7.85
CA ALA A 41 0.88 -3.04 -7.11
C ALA A 41 1.93 -4.15 -7.30
N LEU A 42 1.52 -5.42 -7.24
CA LEU A 42 2.35 -6.58 -7.51
C LEU A 42 2.94 -6.55 -8.93
N TYR A 43 2.11 -6.22 -9.93
CA TYR A 43 2.59 -6.05 -11.30
C TYR A 43 3.69 -4.99 -11.40
N ILE A 44 3.49 -3.82 -10.78
CA ILE A 44 4.48 -2.72 -10.81
C ILE A 44 5.75 -3.15 -10.09
N ALA A 45 5.62 -3.71 -8.89
CA ALA A 45 6.74 -4.17 -8.08
C ALA A 45 7.60 -5.19 -8.84
N SER A 46 6.96 -6.22 -9.42
CA SER A 46 7.66 -7.23 -10.22
C SER A 46 8.33 -6.67 -11.48
N LYS A 47 7.70 -5.68 -12.14
CA LYS A 47 8.27 -5.08 -13.36
C LYS A 47 9.45 -4.16 -13.10
N LEU A 48 9.49 -3.52 -11.95
CA LEU A 48 10.54 -2.56 -11.57
C LEU A 48 11.60 -3.16 -10.65
N ASP A 49 11.45 -4.43 -10.25
CA ASP A 49 12.26 -5.08 -9.21
C ASP A 49 12.19 -4.33 -7.87
N TYR A 50 10.99 -3.89 -7.51
CA TYR A 50 10.71 -3.11 -6.30
C TYR A 50 10.05 -3.98 -5.22
N VAL A 51 10.19 -3.55 -3.97
CA VAL A 51 9.53 -4.18 -2.83
C VAL A 51 8.06 -3.78 -2.80
N LEU A 52 7.16 -4.77 -2.72
CA LEU A 52 5.74 -4.55 -2.49
C LEU A 52 5.42 -4.54 -1.00
N GLU A 53 4.78 -3.47 -0.55
CA GLU A 53 4.27 -3.30 0.80
C GLU A 53 2.75 -3.19 0.81
N TRP A 54 2.14 -3.64 1.91
CA TRP A 54 0.72 -3.46 2.13
C TRP A 54 0.42 -3.21 3.61
N TYR A 55 -0.50 -2.27 3.87
CA TYR A 55 -1.11 -2.12 5.18
C TYR A 55 -2.54 -2.66 5.13
N LEU A 56 -2.78 -3.78 5.79
CA LEU A 56 -4.13 -4.24 6.12
C LEU A 56 -4.56 -3.48 7.39
N GLU A 57 -5.12 -2.28 7.22
CA GLU A 57 -5.58 -1.44 8.34
C GLU A 57 -6.57 -2.18 9.26
N ASP A 58 -7.36 -3.11 8.70
CA ASP A 58 -8.32 -3.91 9.44
C ASP A 58 -7.63 -4.91 10.42
N GLN A 59 -6.37 -5.29 10.18
CA GLN A 59 -5.58 -6.13 11.10
C GLN A 59 -4.91 -5.32 12.23
N ILE A 60 -4.58 -4.05 11.99
CA ILE A 60 -3.96 -3.19 13.01
C ILE A 60 -4.96 -2.89 14.14
N GLN A 61 -6.24 -2.66 13.83
CA GLN A 61 -7.27 -2.47 14.85
C GLN A 61 -7.40 -3.66 15.80
N HIS A 62 -7.35 -4.90 15.26
CA HIS A 62 -7.40 -6.12 16.07
C HIS A 62 -6.18 -6.25 16.97
N VAL A 63 -4.97 -6.02 16.44
CA VAL A 63 -3.73 -6.09 17.22
C VAL A 63 -3.69 -5.02 18.31
N LEU A 64 -4.07 -3.78 18.00
CA LEU A 64 -4.06 -2.68 18.97
C LEU A 64 -5.16 -2.81 20.04
N GLN A 65 -6.27 -3.50 19.76
CA GLN A 65 -7.29 -3.81 20.76
C GLN A 65 -6.83 -4.91 21.73
N VAL A 66 -6.05 -5.89 21.26
CA VAL A 66 -5.48 -6.95 22.13
C VAL A 66 -4.53 -6.37 23.19
N PHE A 67 -3.81 -5.29 22.89
CA PHE A 67 -2.91 -4.65 23.85
C PHE A 67 -3.58 -3.63 24.79
N LYS A 68 -4.89 -3.42 24.68
CA LYS A 68 -5.65 -2.50 25.56
C LYS A 68 -6.41 -3.20 26.69
N ASN A 69 -6.32 -4.53 26.79
CA ASN A 69 -6.91 -5.33 27.86
C ASN A 69 -5.85 -5.89 28.80
#